data_AF-A0AAW1ZT60-F1
#
_entry.id   AF-A0AAW1ZT60-F1
#
_cell.length_a   1.000
_cell.length_b   1.000
_cell.length_c   1.000
_cell.angle_alpha   90.00
_cell.angle_beta   90.00
_cell.angle_gamma   90.00
#
_symmetry.space_group_name_H-M   'P 1'
#
loop_
_entity.id
_entity.type
_entity.pdbx_description
1 polymer ?
#
loop_
_entity_poly.entity_id
_entity_poly.type
_entity_poly.pdbx_seq_one_letter_code
_entity_poly.pdbx_strand_id
1 'polypeptide(L)'
;MEAADLLCDSLFHWLDNRKECADKLLEMAQELENVHLGSNIAQGIGAAAYVASIISTASVAGFLTGGLALPLLAVAAAVGTLGAAVSIASPLVEAGISRKTIKRVNKLIKEDEEVGRRIQKQLQDLKDRCGGAKLGDHAEELDCEVTSQLMCALARRNNTHVPLDFLRAFNRATFYRHLTPGGLAPAEAESFICQALDLDRVPVIKSSLKVLDAIGSDRSLNNLIVTCKELVKRKQISEASKFLRDSARDILKGQQELQEQLDAMLEIIQKLFQMKNLINDLGEYSLSLTEDEQKIVYHIMGTCTDNRVVSWLQGVTHQTEFVNLLRFVLENFGSITENLIEPGRGDIHIVIVAHGSIVDQFMPAGFLVPTDNIKDTILYSPWNCSIDSSAAFGIAQGNIDLTNRQFYNLNPEANNMVYYEPNPLPDRWNSMRESLHNIPGILLSPVTPEERAWAFFHQLWTDRSMEIEDRIIIPYHVPQNGVNAFRQIPLYMLIFVISFVLKFYGKTATVHLAACLDHAGSPPMSDEWRTQYAFTSDGTHMTVNMDDRNMNPMLFRALRSLFDRQEP
;
A
#
# COMPACT_ATOMS: atom_id res chain seq x y z
N MET A 1 11.71 -7.24 -18.18
CA MET A 1 10.78 -8.36 -17.95
C MET A 1 11.48 -9.72 -18.00
N GLU A 2 12.21 -10.08 -19.07
CA GLU A 2 12.90 -11.39 -19.16
C GLU A 2 13.78 -11.73 -17.93
N ALA A 3 14.51 -10.76 -17.37
CA ALA A 3 15.34 -10.97 -16.17
C ALA A 3 14.54 -11.40 -14.93
N ALA A 4 13.34 -10.84 -14.73
CA ALA A 4 12.48 -11.18 -13.60
C ALA A 4 11.82 -12.56 -13.77
N ASP A 5 11.45 -12.93 -15.00
CA ASP A 5 10.94 -14.27 -15.31
C ASP A 5 12.02 -15.33 -15.05
N LEU A 6 13.25 -15.10 -15.52
CA LEU A 6 14.39 -15.98 -15.27
C LEU A 6 14.73 -16.12 -13.78
N LEU A 7 14.65 -15.01 -13.03
CA LEU A 7 14.82 -15.01 -11.57
C LEU A 7 13.75 -15.86 -10.89
N CYS A 8 12.48 -15.64 -11.26
CA CYS A 8 11.34 -16.38 -10.73
C CYS A 8 11.49 -17.89 -10.99
N ASP A 9 11.81 -18.29 -12.22
CA ASP A 9 12.02 -19.70 -12.56
C ASP A 9 13.18 -20.32 -11.78
N SER A 10 14.26 -19.56 -11.59
CA SER A 10 15.42 -20.02 -10.83
C SER A 10 15.09 -20.19 -9.34
N LEU A 11 14.23 -19.33 -8.77
CA LEU A 11 13.74 -19.46 -7.39
C LEU A 11 12.92 -20.72 -7.17
N PHE A 12 11.96 -21.02 -8.04
CA PHE A 12 11.19 -22.25 -7.93
C PHE A 12 12.06 -23.49 -8.15
N HIS A 13 12.99 -23.45 -9.11
CA HIS A 13 13.93 -24.55 -9.30
C HIS A 13 14.85 -24.75 -8.08
N TRP A 14 15.25 -23.66 -7.40
CA TRP A 14 16.02 -23.72 -6.16
C TRP A 14 15.22 -24.35 -5.01
N LEU A 15 13.95 -23.99 -4.85
CA LEU A 15 13.04 -24.60 -3.88
C LEU A 15 12.93 -26.12 -4.07
N ASP A 16 12.80 -26.58 -5.33
CA ASP A 16 12.76 -28.00 -5.68
C ASP A 16 14.08 -28.72 -5.33
N ASN A 17 15.22 -28.12 -5.68
CA ASN A 17 16.54 -28.69 -5.38
C ASN A 17 16.79 -28.79 -3.87
N ARG A 18 16.36 -27.79 -3.09
CA ARG A 18 16.50 -27.78 -1.63
C ARG A 18 15.68 -28.87 -0.97
N LYS A 19 14.46 -29.12 -1.47
CA LYS A 19 13.62 -30.24 -1.04
C LYS A 19 14.30 -31.58 -1.32
N GLU A 20 14.80 -31.80 -2.54
CA GLU A 20 15.51 -33.04 -2.88
C GLU A 20 16.78 -33.23 -2.03
N CYS A 21 17.52 -32.15 -1.78
CA CYS A 21 18.70 -32.18 -0.91
C CYS A 21 18.33 -32.61 0.52
N ALA A 22 17.27 -32.06 1.10
CA ALA A 22 16.81 -32.45 2.44
C ALA A 22 16.41 -33.93 2.50
N ASP A 23 15.67 -34.42 1.50
CA ASP A 23 15.31 -35.85 1.41
C ASP A 23 16.54 -36.76 1.37
N LYS A 24 17.61 -36.34 0.68
CA LYS A 24 18.86 -37.10 0.63
C LYS A 24 19.71 -37.00 1.89
N LEU A 25 19.64 -35.90 2.63
CA LEU A 25 20.26 -35.80 3.95
C LEU A 25 19.55 -36.74 4.95
N LEU A 26 18.23 -36.86 4.87
CA LEU A 26 17.46 -37.85 5.64
C LEU A 26 17.83 -39.29 5.27
N GLU A 27 17.97 -39.59 3.97
CA GLU A 27 18.45 -40.90 3.48
C GLU A 27 19.84 -41.23 4.04
N MET A 28 20.78 -40.28 4.03
CA MET A 28 22.11 -40.46 4.63
C MET A 28 22.05 -40.71 6.14
N ALA A 29 21.20 -39.99 6.86
CA ALA A 29 21.02 -40.16 8.30
C ALA A 29 20.50 -41.58 8.62
N GLN A 30 19.57 -42.08 7.83
CA GLN A 30 19.00 -43.42 7.97
C GLN A 30 20.02 -44.52 7.64
N GLU A 31 20.83 -44.34 6.60
CA GLU A 31 21.93 -45.27 6.28
C GLU A 31 22.94 -45.38 7.44
N LEU A 32 23.33 -44.25 8.05
CA LEU A 32 24.22 -44.23 9.22
C LEU A 32 23.64 -44.99 10.43
N GLU A 33 22.35 -44.85 10.69
CA GLU A 33 21.67 -45.53 11.79
C GLU A 33 21.58 -47.04 11.57
N ASN A 34 21.27 -47.47 10.34
CA ASN A 34 21.20 -48.88 9.99
C ASN A 34 22.55 -49.58 10.17
N VAL A 35 23.65 -48.91 9.84
CA VAL A 35 25.01 -49.44 10.06
C VAL A 35 25.32 -49.53 11.54
N HIS A 36 24.97 -48.51 12.33
CA HIS A 36 25.16 -48.53 13.78
C HIS A 36 24.40 -49.68 14.44
N LEU A 37 23.13 -49.88 14.09
CA LEU A 37 22.29 -50.98 14.59
C LEU A 37 22.85 -52.35 14.20
N GLY A 38 23.30 -52.51 12.95
CA GLY A 38 23.92 -53.76 12.48
C GLY A 38 25.24 -54.08 13.21
N SER A 39 26.04 -53.06 13.54
CA SER A 39 27.31 -53.22 14.26
C SER A 39 27.14 -53.55 15.75
N ASN A 40 26.10 -53.04 16.40
CA ASN A 40 25.80 -53.32 17.82
C ASN A 40 25.20 -54.72 18.04
N ILE A 41 24.57 -55.34 17.03
CA ILE A 41 24.10 -56.74 17.11
C ILE A 41 25.30 -57.72 17.19
N ALA A 42 26.51 -57.30 16.79
CA ALA A 42 27.73 -58.10 16.91
C ALA A 42 28.55 -57.83 18.19
N GLN A 43 28.20 -56.81 18.99
CA GLN A 43 28.88 -56.48 20.25
C GLN A 43 27.89 -56.44 21.41
N GLY A 44 27.68 -57.61 22.01
CA GLY A 44 27.05 -57.72 23.32
C GLY A 44 27.97 -57.22 24.43
N ILE A 45 27.36 -56.42 25.33
CA ILE A 45 27.77 -56.06 26.70
C ILE A 45 28.82 -54.93 26.82
N GLY A 46 28.38 -53.81 27.43
CA GLY A 46 29.18 -53.13 28.46
C GLY A 46 29.30 -51.60 28.40
N ALA A 47 28.54 -50.94 29.30
CA ALA A 47 28.83 -49.66 29.98
C ALA A 47 28.56 -48.32 29.27
N ALA A 48 28.11 -47.39 30.12
CA ALA A 48 27.45 -46.14 29.84
C ALA A 48 28.33 -44.90 30.07
N ALA A 49 27.79 -43.77 29.59
CA ALA A 49 28.06 -42.37 29.98
C ALA A 49 29.35 -41.70 29.46
N TYR A 50 29.22 -40.93 28.38
CA TYR A 50 29.74 -39.55 28.31
C TYR A 50 29.20 -38.79 27.07
N VAL A 51 29.33 -37.46 27.11
CA VAL A 51 29.02 -36.43 26.10
C VAL A 51 27.62 -35.78 26.19
N ALA A 52 27.48 -34.92 27.21
CA ALA A 52 26.63 -33.73 27.11
C ALA A 52 27.57 -32.50 27.13
N SER A 53 27.61 -31.72 26.03
CA SER A 53 27.83 -30.25 26.02
C SER A 53 28.34 -29.58 24.72
N ILE A 54 28.49 -30.24 23.55
CA ILE A 54 29.11 -29.56 22.37
C ILE A 54 28.14 -28.89 21.38
N ILE A 55 26.82 -28.92 21.58
CA ILE A 55 25.91 -28.14 20.71
C ILE A 55 25.10 -27.19 21.57
N SER A 56 25.69 -26.01 21.83
CA SER A 56 24.94 -24.85 22.28
C SER A 56 23.82 -24.57 21.28
N THR A 57 22.59 -24.74 21.74
CA THR A 57 21.32 -24.68 21.03
C THR A 57 20.92 -23.27 20.55
N ALA A 58 21.86 -22.34 20.39
CA ALA A 58 21.56 -20.96 20.00
C ALA A 58 22.02 -20.59 18.58
N SER A 59 22.83 -21.40 17.90
CA SER A 59 23.41 -21.00 16.60
C SER A 59 22.81 -21.68 15.37
N VAL A 60 22.16 -22.84 15.48
CA VAL A 60 21.72 -23.61 14.30
C VAL A 60 20.53 -22.95 13.58
N ALA A 61 19.64 -22.28 14.30
CA ALA A 61 18.51 -21.58 13.69
C ALA A 61 18.94 -20.45 12.73
N GLY A 62 20.13 -19.85 12.92
CA GLY A 62 20.68 -18.83 12.01
C GLY A 62 21.56 -19.39 10.88
N PHE A 63 21.78 -20.71 10.81
CA PHE A 63 22.69 -21.34 9.85
C PHE A 63 22.03 -21.69 8.51
N LEU A 64 20.70 -21.85 8.46
CA LEU A 64 19.96 -22.30 7.26
C LEU A 64 18.75 -21.44 6.89
N THR A 65 18.35 -20.48 7.73
CA THR A 65 17.17 -19.62 7.49
C THR A 65 17.51 -18.22 6.94
N GLY A 66 18.79 -17.86 6.81
CA GLY A 66 19.18 -16.48 6.49
C GLY A 66 18.71 -15.53 7.60
N GLY A 67 19.52 -15.38 8.66
CA GLY A 67 19.18 -14.69 9.92
C GLY A 67 18.17 -13.54 9.82
N LEU A 68 16.95 -13.78 10.31
CA LEU A 68 15.87 -12.78 10.44
C LEU A 68 16.04 -11.85 11.66
N ALA A 69 17.27 -11.50 12.03
CA ALA A 69 17.50 -10.52 13.09
C ALA A 69 18.66 -9.57 12.74
N LEU A 70 18.29 -8.30 12.51
CA LEU A 70 19.07 -7.05 12.50
C LEU A 70 19.55 -6.48 11.13
N PRO A 71 19.66 -5.12 11.05
CA PRO A 71 19.40 -4.35 9.84
C PRO A 71 20.63 -4.05 8.97
N LEU A 72 20.34 -3.88 7.67
CA LEU A 72 20.97 -3.07 6.62
C LEU A 72 22.47 -2.71 6.69
N LEU A 73 23.13 -3.04 5.57
CA LEU A 73 24.30 -2.38 4.95
C LEU A 73 25.63 -2.41 5.72
N ALA A 74 26.42 -3.45 5.43
CA ALA A 74 27.87 -3.31 5.30
C ALA A 74 28.38 -4.30 4.25
N VAL A 75 28.43 -3.87 2.99
CA VAL A 75 29.33 -4.45 2.00
C VAL A 75 30.74 -4.05 2.41
N ALA A 76 31.49 -4.99 2.99
CA ALA A 76 32.94 -4.88 3.09
C ALA A 76 33.56 -6.26 2.89
N ALA A 77 34.42 -6.31 1.89
CA ALA A 77 35.11 -7.49 1.38
C ALA A 77 35.76 -8.37 2.47
N ALA A 78 35.64 -9.70 2.33
CA ALA A 78 36.64 -10.61 2.86
C ALA A 78 36.67 -11.96 2.11
N VAL A 79 37.64 -12.03 1.18
CA VAL A 79 38.53 -13.17 0.90
C VAL A 79 37.89 -14.49 0.49
N GLY A 80 37.92 -14.74 -0.82
CA GLY A 80 37.85 -16.09 -1.37
C GLY A 80 39.05 -16.94 -0.95
N THR A 81 38.80 -18.22 -0.73
CA THR A 81 39.83 -19.26 -0.77
C THR A 81 39.48 -20.31 -1.82
N LEU A 82 40.44 -20.49 -2.73
CA LEU A 82 40.49 -21.48 -3.80
C LEU A 82 40.26 -22.92 -3.33
N GLY A 83 39.42 -23.63 -4.08
CA GLY A 83 39.82 -24.81 -4.85
C GLY A 83 40.73 -25.83 -4.19
N ALA A 84 40.16 -26.74 -3.41
CA ALA A 84 40.70 -28.10 -3.27
C ALA A 84 39.55 -29.11 -3.34
N ALA A 85 39.51 -29.91 -4.40
CA ALA A 85 38.62 -31.06 -4.48
C ALA A 85 39.11 -32.13 -3.50
N VAL A 86 38.76 -32.00 -2.22
CA VAL A 86 39.05 -33.03 -1.23
C VAL A 86 38.14 -34.23 -1.54
N SER A 87 38.71 -35.44 -1.56
CA SER A 87 37.92 -36.67 -1.61
C SER A 87 37.12 -36.80 -0.31
N ILE A 88 35.89 -36.28 -0.31
CA ILE A 88 35.01 -36.21 0.86
C ILE A 88 34.45 -37.60 1.24
N ALA A 89 34.58 -38.61 0.39
CA ALA A 89 33.83 -39.87 0.48
C ALA A 89 34.36 -40.94 1.47
N SER A 90 35.68 -41.05 1.74
CA SER A 90 36.22 -42.28 2.39
C SER A 90 35.65 -42.57 3.79
N PRO A 91 35.59 -41.62 4.74
CA PRO A 91 35.11 -41.93 6.10
C PRO A 91 33.61 -42.22 6.18
N LEU A 92 32.82 -41.62 5.27
CA LEU A 92 31.37 -41.86 5.20
C LEU A 92 31.07 -43.23 4.57
N VAL A 93 31.85 -43.63 3.55
CA VAL A 93 31.78 -44.98 2.96
C VAL A 93 32.22 -46.04 3.96
N GLU A 94 33.26 -45.77 4.74
CA GLU A 94 33.73 -46.65 5.83
C GLU A 94 32.70 -46.79 6.94
N ALA A 95 31.91 -45.74 7.21
CA ALA A 95 30.77 -45.78 8.13
C ALA A 95 29.49 -46.36 7.50
N GLY A 96 29.59 -46.97 6.31
CA GLY A 96 28.53 -47.73 5.66
C GLY A 96 27.47 -46.90 4.93
N ILE A 97 27.69 -45.60 4.73
CA ILE A 97 26.88 -44.81 3.80
C ILE A 97 27.20 -45.26 2.37
N SER A 98 26.16 -45.49 1.58
CA SER A 98 26.29 -45.87 0.18
C SER A 98 27.03 -44.78 -0.59
N ARG A 99 28.06 -45.20 -1.34
CA ARG A 99 28.80 -44.32 -2.27
C ARG A 99 27.84 -43.65 -3.27
N LYS A 100 26.72 -44.29 -3.59
CA LYS A 100 25.68 -43.75 -4.47
C LYS A 100 24.98 -42.55 -3.83
N THR A 101 24.64 -42.63 -2.54
CA THR A 101 23.96 -41.58 -1.76
C THR A 101 24.86 -40.35 -1.61
N ILE A 102 26.12 -40.54 -1.20
CA ILE A 102 27.11 -39.45 -1.12
C ILE A 102 27.33 -38.77 -2.48
N LYS A 103 27.41 -39.55 -3.57
CA LYS A 103 27.58 -38.98 -4.92
C LYS A 103 26.37 -38.15 -5.34
N ARG A 104 25.16 -38.58 -4.98
CA ARG A 104 23.92 -37.84 -5.24
C ARG A 104 23.85 -36.54 -4.46
N VAL A 105 24.12 -36.58 -3.15
CA VAL A 105 24.11 -35.37 -2.31
C VAL A 105 25.14 -34.36 -2.82
N ASN A 106 26.37 -34.78 -3.11
CA ASN A 106 27.38 -33.88 -3.68
C ASN A 106 26.98 -33.30 -5.05
N LYS A 107 26.19 -34.03 -5.84
CA LYS A 107 25.66 -33.52 -7.12
C LYS A 107 24.60 -32.44 -6.85
N LEU A 108 23.64 -32.72 -5.97
CA LEU A 108 22.59 -31.79 -5.59
C LEU A 108 23.14 -30.51 -4.96
N ILE A 109 24.17 -30.61 -4.12
CA ILE A 109 24.83 -29.44 -3.53
C ILE A 109 25.47 -28.57 -4.60
N LYS A 110 26.15 -29.17 -5.58
CA LYS A 110 26.75 -28.41 -6.69
C LYS A 110 25.68 -27.74 -7.55
N GLU A 111 24.59 -28.45 -7.81
CA GLU A 111 23.44 -27.91 -8.56
C GLU A 111 22.78 -26.76 -7.77
N ASP A 112 22.60 -26.91 -6.46
CA ASP A 112 22.09 -25.88 -5.56
C ASP A 112 22.99 -24.63 -5.51
N GLU A 113 24.31 -24.80 -5.37
CA GLU A 113 25.28 -23.70 -5.39
C GLU A 113 25.33 -23.00 -6.75
N GLU A 114 25.13 -23.73 -7.84
CA GLU A 114 25.03 -23.15 -9.17
C GLU A 114 23.74 -22.35 -9.34
N VAL A 115 22.59 -22.90 -8.91
CA VAL A 115 21.31 -22.21 -8.94
C VAL A 115 21.33 -20.95 -8.07
N GLY A 116 21.87 -21.03 -6.84
CA GLY A 116 22.01 -19.89 -5.94
C GLY A 116 22.84 -18.76 -6.56
N ARG A 117 23.97 -19.09 -7.20
CA ARG A 117 24.77 -18.11 -7.96
C ARG A 117 24.01 -17.53 -9.15
N ARG A 118 23.19 -18.33 -9.84
CA ARG A 118 22.32 -17.83 -10.93
C ARG A 118 21.28 -16.86 -10.40
N ILE A 119 20.58 -17.18 -9.30
CA ILE A 119 19.62 -16.29 -8.63
C ILE A 119 20.29 -14.96 -8.27
N GLN A 120 21.45 -15.00 -7.61
CA GLN A 120 22.16 -13.78 -7.21
C GLN A 120 22.54 -12.93 -8.43
N LYS A 121 23.05 -13.57 -9.50
CA LYS A 121 23.38 -12.88 -10.75
C LYS A 121 22.14 -12.28 -11.42
N GLN A 122 21.03 -13.00 -11.45
CA GLN A 122 19.77 -12.54 -12.05
C GLN A 122 19.13 -11.42 -11.23
N LEU A 123 19.20 -11.48 -9.90
CA LEU A 123 18.76 -10.41 -9.03
C LEU A 123 19.60 -9.15 -9.24
N GLN A 124 20.92 -9.29 -9.37
CA GLN A 124 21.80 -8.16 -9.68
C GLN A 124 21.52 -7.60 -11.08
N ASP A 125 21.36 -8.44 -12.11
CA ASP A 125 20.98 -8.00 -13.46
C ASP A 125 19.62 -7.29 -13.45
N LEU A 126 18.66 -7.78 -12.66
CA LEU A 126 17.37 -7.13 -12.48
C LEU A 126 17.56 -5.76 -11.80
N LYS A 127 18.30 -5.67 -10.69
CA LYS A 127 18.64 -4.40 -10.02
C LYS A 127 19.32 -3.42 -11.00
N ASP A 128 20.30 -3.88 -11.78
CA ASP A 128 21.02 -3.06 -12.74
C ASP A 128 20.09 -2.53 -13.85
N ARG A 129 19.20 -3.38 -14.38
CA ARG A 129 18.18 -3.02 -15.39
C ARG A 129 17.11 -2.07 -14.84
N CYS A 130 16.76 -2.19 -13.57
CA CYS A 130 15.85 -1.28 -12.87
C CYS A 130 16.50 0.09 -12.57
N GLY A 131 17.75 0.30 -12.95
CA GLY A 131 18.44 1.58 -12.82
C GLY A 131 19.36 1.67 -11.60
N GLY A 132 19.79 0.54 -11.02
CA GLY A 132 20.66 0.53 -9.83
C GLY A 132 21.96 1.35 -9.96
N ALA A 133 22.46 1.57 -11.18
CA ALA A 133 23.63 2.44 -11.44
C ALA A 133 23.28 3.93 -11.63
N LYS A 134 22.01 4.28 -11.90
CA LYS A 134 21.52 5.64 -12.19
C LYS A 134 20.75 6.28 -11.04
N LEU A 135 20.16 5.47 -10.15
CA LEU A 135 19.28 5.94 -9.08
C LEU A 135 20.02 6.43 -7.81
N GLY A 136 21.35 6.22 -7.69
CA GLY A 136 22.15 6.77 -6.59
C GLY A 136 21.55 6.49 -5.21
N ASP A 137 21.34 7.54 -4.41
CA ASP A 137 20.78 7.49 -3.05
C ASP A 137 19.30 7.06 -2.97
N HIS A 138 18.61 6.81 -4.08
CA HIS A 138 17.20 6.38 -4.13
C HIS A 138 17.02 4.85 -4.07
N ALA A 139 17.70 4.19 -3.12
CA ALA A 139 17.67 2.72 -2.97
C ALA A 139 16.24 2.15 -2.84
N GLU A 140 15.31 2.91 -2.27
CA GLU A 140 13.92 2.49 -2.08
C GLU A 140 13.11 2.44 -3.39
N GLU A 141 13.37 3.36 -4.34
CA GLU A 141 12.70 3.34 -5.66
C GLU A 141 13.19 2.16 -6.51
N LEU A 142 14.47 1.80 -6.35
CA LEU A 142 15.05 0.60 -6.96
C LEU A 142 14.38 -0.68 -6.43
N ASP A 143 14.24 -0.80 -5.11
CA ASP A 143 13.58 -1.95 -4.48
C ASP A 143 12.12 -2.06 -4.94
N CYS A 144 11.42 -0.92 -5.08
CA CYS A 144 10.05 -0.88 -5.59
C CYS A 144 9.95 -1.46 -7.01
N GLU A 145 10.82 -1.03 -7.92
CA GLU A 145 10.79 -1.49 -9.32
C GLU A 145 11.17 -2.98 -9.42
N VAL A 146 12.17 -3.43 -8.66
CA VAL A 146 12.54 -4.85 -8.57
C VAL A 146 11.36 -5.69 -8.08
N THR A 147 10.67 -5.24 -7.02
CA THR A 147 9.48 -5.91 -6.47
C THR A 147 8.36 -5.98 -7.50
N SER A 148 8.05 -4.88 -8.19
CA SER A 148 6.98 -4.84 -9.19
C SER A 148 7.27 -5.80 -10.36
N GLN A 149 8.52 -5.88 -10.83
CA GLN A 149 8.89 -6.82 -11.88
C GLN A 149 8.83 -8.28 -11.41
N LEU A 150 9.26 -8.58 -10.17
CA LEU A 150 9.17 -9.91 -9.59
C LEU A 150 7.70 -10.35 -9.41
N MET A 151 6.85 -9.49 -8.87
CA MET A 151 5.40 -9.73 -8.78
C MET A 151 4.77 -9.99 -10.15
N CYS A 152 5.17 -9.22 -11.16
CA CYS A 152 4.68 -9.42 -12.53
C CYS A 152 5.11 -10.78 -13.12
N ALA A 153 6.35 -11.21 -12.86
CA ALA A 153 6.85 -12.53 -13.24
C ALA A 153 6.12 -13.66 -12.51
N LEU A 154 5.89 -13.52 -11.20
CA LEU A 154 5.11 -14.47 -10.39
C LEU A 154 3.68 -14.63 -10.94
N ALA A 155 3.02 -13.51 -11.25
CA ALA A 155 1.70 -13.51 -11.84
C ALA A 155 1.66 -14.26 -13.18
N ARG A 156 2.61 -13.95 -14.09
CA ARG A 156 2.75 -14.62 -15.39
C ARG A 156 2.95 -16.12 -15.24
N ARG A 157 3.83 -16.55 -14.32
CA ARG A 157 4.08 -17.96 -14.04
C ARG A 157 2.81 -18.71 -13.62
N ASN A 158 1.89 -18.04 -12.94
CA ASN A 158 0.58 -18.59 -12.56
C ASN A 158 -0.54 -18.24 -13.55
N ASN A 159 -0.22 -17.96 -14.81
CA ASN A 159 -1.18 -17.63 -15.87
C ASN A 159 -2.09 -16.41 -15.57
N THR A 160 -1.66 -15.53 -14.68
CA THR A 160 -2.37 -14.29 -14.34
C THR A 160 -1.67 -13.11 -15.02
N HIS A 161 -2.33 -12.47 -15.99
CA HIS A 161 -1.75 -11.31 -16.66
C HIS A 161 -2.06 -10.02 -15.91
N VAL A 162 -1.07 -9.50 -15.18
CA VAL A 162 -1.19 -8.23 -14.46
C VAL A 162 -0.28 -7.18 -15.10
N PRO A 163 -0.81 -6.02 -15.55
CA PRO A 163 0.00 -4.96 -16.13
C PRO A 163 1.09 -4.49 -15.15
N LEU A 164 2.32 -4.36 -15.64
CA LEU A 164 3.46 -3.96 -14.81
C LEU A 164 3.27 -2.56 -14.21
N ASP A 165 2.68 -1.62 -14.95
CA ASP A 165 2.45 -0.26 -14.48
C ASP A 165 1.47 -0.21 -13.31
N PHE A 166 0.51 -1.14 -13.27
CA PHE A 166 -0.38 -1.30 -12.12
C PHE A 166 0.40 -1.76 -10.88
N LEU A 167 1.28 -2.76 -11.00
CA LEU A 167 2.10 -3.23 -9.88
C LEU A 167 3.12 -2.18 -9.42
N ARG A 168 3.60 -1.32 -10.32
CA ARG A 168 4.45 -0.17 -9.97
C ARG A 168 3.68 0.86 -9.16
N ALA A 169 2.52 1.28 -9.67
CA ALA A 169 1.63 2.22 -9.00
C ALA A 169 1.24 1.73 -7.60
N PHE A 170 0.84 0.46 -7.52
CA PHE A 170 0.50 -0.21 -6.26
C PHE A 170 1.68 -0.23 -5.30
N ASN A 171 2.84 -0.77 -5.69
CA ASN A 171 3.99 -0.88 -4.80
C ASN A 171 4.49 0.48 -4.31
N ARG A 172 4.54 1.49 -5.18
CA ARG A 172 4.92 2.87 -4.81
C ARG A 172 3.98 3.45 -3.75
N ALA A 173 2.67 3.28 -3.94
CA ALA A 173 1.67 3.77 -3.00
C ALA A 173 1.62 2.97 -1.69
N THR A 174 2.19 1.77 -1.67
CA THR A 174 1.98 0.81 -0.59
C THR A 174 3.21 0.64 0.30
N PHE A 175 4.41 0.54 -0.28
CA PHE A 175 5.61 0.09 0.45
C PHE A 175 6.72 1.14 0.56
N TYR A 176 6.68 2.21 -0.24
CA TYR A 176 7.85 3.07 -0.48
C TYR A 176 7.59 4.56 -0.30
N ARG A 177 6.53 4.93 0.42
CA ARG A 177 6.09 6.34 0.53
C ARG A 177 6.49 7.04 1.84
N HIS A 178 7.26 6.40 2.71
CA HIS A 178 7.57 6.86 4.07
C HIS A 178 8.49 8.08 4.19
N LEU A 179 8.59 8.96 3.19
CA LEU A 179 9.56 10.06 3.17
C LEU A 179 8.98 11.47 2.99
N THR A 180 7.66 11.67 3.12
CA THR A 180 7.13 13.00 3.47
C THR A 180 7.13 13.17 4.99
N PRO A 181 7.70 14.26 5.55
CA PRO A 181 7.57 14.58 6.97
C PRO A 181 6.08 14.66 7.34
N GLY A 182 5.64 13.87 8.33
CA GLY A 182 4.25 13.82 8.78
C GLY A 182 3.41 12.62 8.31
N GLY A 183 4.01 11.57 7.74
CA GLY A 183 3.35 10.29 7.47
C GLY A 183 3.35 9.33 8.68
N LEU A 184 2.36 8.42 8.73
CA LEU A 184 2.28 7.31 9.69
C LEU A 184 3.60 6.53 9.75
N ALA A 185 3.95 5.99 10.94
CA ALA A 185 5.17 5.22 11.09
C ALA A 185 5.16 4.01 10.14
N PRO A 186 6.32 3.56 9.60
CA PRO A 186 6.38 2.45 8.65
C PRO A 186 5.63 1.18 9.11
N ALA A 187 5.66 0.89 10.42
CA ALA A 187 4.94 -0.24 11.01
C ALA A 187 3.40 -0.08 10.98
N GLU A 188 2.90 1.16 11.00
CA GLU A 188 1.46 1.46 11.00
C GLU A 188 0.88 1.49 9.58
N ALA A 189 1.64 1.99 8.60
CA ALA A 189 1.28 1.90 7.19
C ALA A 189 1.34 0.45 6.67
N GLU A 190 2.36 -0.32 7.10
CA GLU A 190 2.47 -1.75 6.84
C GLU A 190 1.29 -2.52 7.47
N SER A 191 0.93 -2.23 8.73
CA SER A 191 -0.28 -2.76 9.39
C SER A 191 -1.57 -2.39 8.65
N PHE A 192 -1.68 -1.15 8.16
CA PHE A 192 -2.85 -0.66 7.44
C PHE A 192 -3.06 -1.44 6.14
N ILE A 193 -1.99 -1.80 5.42
CA ILE A 193 -2.05 -2.58 4.18
C ILE A 193 -2.20 -4.09 4.45
N CYS A 194 -1.57 -4.58 5.52
CA CYS A 194 -1.72 -5.96 5.98
C CYS A 194 -3.17 -6.24 6.29
N GLN A 195 -3.77 -5.42 7.13
CA GLN A 195 -5.19 -5.57 7.47
C GLN A 195 -6.05 -5.23 6.25
N ALA A 196 -5.63 -4.25 5.43
CA ALA A 196 -6.39 -3.82 4.26
C ALA A 196 -6.38 -4.69 3.01
N LEU A 197 -5.83 -5.89 3.07
CA LEU A 197 -5.96 -6.85 1.98
C LEU A 197 -6.09 -8.30 2.51
N ASP A 198 -6.33 -8.45 3.83
CA ASP A 198 -6.26 -9.72 4.57
C ASP A 198 -4.88 -10.40 4.43
N LEU A 199 -3.84 -9.59 4.60
CA LEU A 199 -2.43 -9.86 4.40
C LEU A 199 -1.63 -9.67 5.69
N ASP A 200 -1.94 -10.43 6.73
CA ASP A 200 -1.08 -10.54 7.93
C ASP A 200 0.38 -11.00 7.62
N ARG A 201 0.71 -11.16 6.33
CA ARG A 201 1.96 -11.62 5.74
C ARG A 201 2.67 -10.55 4.88
N VAL A 202 2.48 -9.23 5.01
CA VAL A 202 3.27 -8.24 4.23
C VAL A 202 4.70 -8.01 4.72
N PRO A 203 5.02 -8.01 6.04
CA PRO A 203 6.42 -7.96 6.50
C PRO A 203 7.26 -9.10 5.93
N VAL A 204 6.57 -10.15 5.50
CA VAL A 204 7.09 -11.30 4.78
C VAL A 204 7.65 -10.88 3.41
N ILE A 205 7.04 -9.95 2.66
CA ILE A 205 7.50 -9.50 1.33
C ILE A 205 8.83 -8.74 1.40
N LYS A 206 8.93 -7.76 2.32
CA LYS A 206 10.15 -6.98 2.50
C LYS A 206 11.27 -7.83 3.09
N SER A 207 10.92 -8.84 3.89
CA SER A 207 11.87 -9.86 4.34
C SER A 207 12.21 -10.88 3.24
N SER A 208 11.33 -11.18 2.27
CA SER A 208 11.64 -12.05 1.13
C SER A 208 12.79 -11.53 0.30
N LEU A 209 12.83 -10.22 0.02
CA LEU A 209 13.97 -9.59 -0.67
C LEU A 209 15.27 -9.67 0.14
N LYS A 210 15.18 -9.55 1.47
CA LYS A 210 16.33 -9.75 2.36
C LYS A 210 16.77 -11.22 2.43
N VAL A 211 15.82 -12.16 2.37
CA VAL A 211 16.09 -13.59 2.27
C VAL A 211 16.78 -13.89 0.95
N LEU A 212 16.37 -13.27 -0.16
CA LEU A 212 17.07 -13.38 -1.46
C LEU A 212 18.52 -12.90 -1.40
N ASP A 213 18.80 -11.79 -0.71
CA ASP A 213 20.17 -11.33 -0.47
C ASP A 213 20.94 -12.29 0.47
N ALA A 214 20.24 -13.00 1.36
CA ALA A 214 20.82 -14.02 2.26
C ALA A 214 21.03 -15.39 1.60
N ILE A 215 20.42 -15.70 0.45
CA ILE A 215 20.68 -16.92 -0.35
C ILE A 215 22.16 -16.99 -0.79
N GLY A 216 22.88 -15.87 -0.78
CA GLY A 216 24.32 -15.79 -1.02
C GLY A 216 25.22 -15.96 0.22
N SER A 217 24.68 -16.16 1.43
CA SER A 217 25.51 -16.39 2.62
C SER A 217 26.07 -17.81 2.62
N ASP A 218 27.37 -17.88 2.35
CA ASP A 218 28.32 -19.00 2.17
C ASP A 218 28.37 -20.09 3.27
N ARG A 219 27.32 -20.28 4.08
CA ARG A 219 27.16 -21.46 4.95
C ARG A 219 26.67 -22.64 4.12
N SER A 220 27.53 -23.02 3.17
CA SER A 220 27.32 -24.02 2.13
C SER A 220 26.94 -25.38 2.73
N LEU A 221 26.02 -26.08 2.05
CA LEU A 221 25.72 -27.50 2.28
C LEU A 221 27.00 -28.37 2.29
N ASN A 222 28.10 -27.92 1.68
CA ASN A 222 29.42 -28.56 1.82
C ASN A 222 29.94 -28.54 3.25
N ASN A 223 29.76 -27.45 4.02
CA ASN A 223 30.17 -27.38 5.43
C ASN A 223 29.39 -28.38 6.29
N LEU A 224 28.12 -28.63 5.95
CA LEU A 224 27.28 -29.63 6.58
C LEU A 224 27.87 -31.04 6.35
N ILE A 225 28.24 -31.38 5.11
CA ILE A 225 28.90 -32.67 4.82
C ILE A 225 30.25 -32.79 5.53
N VAL A 226 31.08 -31.74 5.51
CA VAL A 226 32.38 -31.74 6.18
C VAL A 226 32.22 -31.96 7.69
N THR A 227 31.24 -31.29 8.31
CA THR A 227 30.94 -31.46 9.74
C THR A 227 30.47 -32.88 10.05
N CYS A 228 29.55 -33.43 9.24
CA CYS A 228 29.10 -34.81 9.36
C CYS A 228 30.27 -35.81 9.25
N LYS A 229 31.18 -35.60 8.30
CA LYS A 229 32.39 -36.41 8.13
C LYS A 229 33.28 -36.40 9.37
N GLU A 230 33.48 -35.24 9.99
CA GLU A 230 34.30 -35.14 11.21
C GLU A 230 33.64 -35.84 12.41
N LEU A 231 32.32 -35.77 12.56
CA LEU A 231 31.58 -36.52 13.58
C LEU A 231 31.70 -38.03 13.37
N VAL A 232 31.59 -38.49 12.12
CA VAL A 232 31.77 -39.91 11.77
C VAL A 232 33.19 -40.40 12.07
N LYS A 233 34.23 -39.62 11.74
CA LYS A 233 35.63 -39.97 12.07
C LYS A 233 35.87 -40.10 13.58
N ARG A 234 35.18 -39.30 14.38
CA ARG A 234 35.21 -39.36 15.86
C ARG A 234 34.38 -40.50 16.43
N LYS A 235 33.81 -41.37 15.58
CA LYS A 235 32.89 -42.46 15.94
C LYS A 235 31.59 -41.98 16.60
N GLN A 236 31.20 -40.72 16.40
CA GLN A 236 29.97 -40.12 16.92
C GLN A 236 28.83 -40.28 15.91
N ILE A 237 28.50 -41.52 15.53
CA ILE A 237 27.54 -41.82 14.44
C ILE A 237 26.13 -41.29 14.77
N SER A 238 25.70 -41.41 16.03
CA SER A 238 24.40 -40.89 16.49
C SER A 238 24.32 -39.37 16.38
N GLU A 239 25.40 -38.65 16.72
CA GLU A 239 25.49 -37.20 16.56
C GLU A 239 25.51 -36.79 15.09
N ALA A 240 26.23 -37.53 14.25
CA ALA A 240 26.29 -37.29 12.81
C ALA A 240 24.91 -37.45 12.13
N SER A 241 24.20 -38.54 12.45
CA SER A 241 22.83 -38.76 11.95
C SER A 241 21.88 -37.67 12.45
N LYS A 242 21.93 -37.34 13.76
CA LYS A 242 21.10 -36.29 14.34
C LYS A 242 21.35 -34.94 13.64
N PHE A 243 22.62 -34.59 13.41
CA PHE A 243 23.00 -33.37 12.71
C PHE A 243 22.45 -33.30 11.27
N LEU A 244 22.51 -34.40 10.52
CA LEU A 244 21.91 -34.50 9.17
C LEU A 244 20.40 -34.32 9.20
N ARG A 245 19.70 -34.95 10.16
CA ARG A 245 18.25 -34.83 10.33
C ARG A 245 17.83 -33.41 10.70
N ASP A 246 18.53 -32.80 11.65
CA ASP A 246 18.24 -31.43 12.09
C ASP A 246 18.48 -30.46 10.93
N SER A 247 19.56 -30.62 10.17
CA SER A 247 19.82 -29.76 9.00
C SER A 247 18.81 -29.95 7.87
N ALA A 248 18.39 -31.19 7.59
CA ALA A 248 17.34 -31.46 6.61
C ALA A 248 16.02 -30.80 7.03
N ARG A 249 15.67 -30.88 8.33
CA ARG A 249 14.49 -30.21 8.87
C ARG A 249 14.57 -28.70 8.71
N ASP A 250 15.72 -28.10 8.98
CA ASP A 250 15.92 -26.66 8.82
C ASP A 250 15.83 -26.20 7.36
N ILE A 251 16.38 -26.99 6.42
CA ILE A 251 16.25 -26.72 4.97
C ILE A 251 14.78 -26.78 4.54
N LEU A 252 14.05 -27.82 4.95
CA LEU A 252 12.62 -27.97 4.63
C LEU A 252 11.81 -26.83 5.23
N LYS A 253 12.13 -26.42 6.46
CA LYS A 253 11.46 -25.30 7.12
C LYS A 253 11.68 -23.99 6.35
N GLY A 254 12.92 -23.66 5.99
CA GLY A 254 13.21 -22.44 5.22
C GLY A 254 12.60 -22.47 3.81
N GLN A 255 12.58 -23.63 3.15
CA GLN A 255 11.92 -23.84 1.86
C GLN A 255 10.41 -23.60 1.97
N GLN A 256 9.77 -24.18 2.98
CA GLN A 256 8.34 -23.99 3.24
C GLN A 256 8.03 -22.53 3.54
N GLU A 257 8.83 -21.89 4.40
CA GLU A 257 8.68 -20.47 4.72
C GLU A 257 8.73 -19.61 3.46
N LEU A 258 9.75 -19.77 2.59
CA LEU A 258 9.87 -19.02 1.32
C LEU A 258 8.71 -19.29 0.36
N GLN A 259 8.30 -20.55 0.20
CA GLN A 259 7.16 -20.92 -0.65
C GLN A 259 5.88 -20.24 -0.18
N GLU A 260 5.62 -20.25 1.14
CA GLU A 260 4.48 -19.57 1.74
C GLU A 260 4.50 -18.05 1.51
N GLN A 261 5.68 -17.42 1.39
CA GLN A 261 5.80 -15.99 1.05
C GLN A 261 5.42 -15.73 -0.41
N LEU A 262 5.93 -16.56 -1.33
CA LEU A 262 5.63 -16.43 -2.77
C LEU A 262 4.15 -16.68 -3.06
N ASP A 263 3.56 -17.65 -2.37
CA ASP A 263 2.12 -17.94 -2.48
C ASP A 263 1.27 -16.78 -1.93
N ALA A 264 1.66 -16.19 -0.79
CA ALA A 264 1.00 -14.99 -0.26
C ALA A 264 1.11 -13.80 -1.21
N MET A 265 2.29 -13.54 -1.80
CA MET A 265 2.46 -12.51 -2.83
C MET A 265 1.53 -12.72 -4.02
N LEU A 266 1.39 -13.97 -4.47
CA LEU A 266 0.55 -14.32 -5.60
C LEU A 266 -0.94 -14.11 -5.30
N GLU A 267 -1.38 -14.49 -4.10
CA GLU A 267 -2.74 -14.26 -3.62
C GLU A 267 -3.06 -12.75 -3.58
N ILE A 268 -2.13 -11.93 -3.10
CA ILE A 268 -2.23 -10.46 -3.10
C ILE A 268 -2.46 -9.93 -4.50
N ILE A 269 -1.59 -10.34 -5.44
CA ILE A 269 -1.66 -9.90 -6.83
C ILE A 269 -3.01 -10.26 -7.44
N GLN A 270 -3.49 -11.47 -7.18
CA GLN A 270 -4.77 -11.94 -7.69
C GLN A 270 -5.94 -11.14 -7.11
N LYS A 271 -6.00 -10.95 -5.78
CA LYS A 271 -7.06 -10.15 -5.13
C LYS A 271 -7.07 -8.71 -5.64
N LEU A 272 -5.90 -8.07 -5.75
CA LEU A 272 -5.76 -6.71 -6.26
C LEU A 272 -6.21 -6.59 -7.72
N PHE A 273 -5.82 -7.53 -8.56
CA PHE A 273 -6.18 -7.52 -9.97
C PHE A 273 -7.67 -7.81 -10.18
N GLN A 274 -8.24 -8.75 -9.41
CA GLN A 274 -9.68 -8.98 -9.37
C GLN A 274 -10.42 -7.71 -8.95
N MET A 275 -9.97 -7.06 -7.87
CA MET A 275 -10.57 -5.80 -7.41
C MET A 275 -10.52 -4.72 -8.49
N LYS A 276 -9.36 -4.55 -9.15
CA LYS A 276 -9.23 -3.60 -10.26
C LYS A 276 -10.21 -3.90 -11.38
N ASN A 277 -10.40 -5.16 -11.76
CA ASN A 277 -11.33 -5.54 -12.81
C ASN A 277 -12.78 -5.26 -12.39
N LEU A 278 -13.16 -5.64 -11.16
CA LEU A 278 -14.50 -5.33 -10.60
C LEU A 278 -14.77 -3.82 -10.61
N ILE A 279 -13.75 -3.01 -10.29
CA ILE A 279 -13.84 -1.54 -10.31
C ILE A 279 -13.99 -1.00 -11.74
N ASN A 280 -13.21 -1.53 -12.69
CA ASN A 280 -13.29 -1.13 -14.09
C ASN A 280 -14.60 -1.54 -14.76
N ASP A 281 -15.21 -2.62 -14.26
CA ASP A 281 -16.46 -3.19 -14.76
C ASP A 281 -17.69 -2.69 -13.97
N LEU A 282 -17.55 -1.62 -13.17
CA LEU A 282 -18.69 -0.96 -12.54
C LEU A 282 -19.68 -0.50 -13.62
N GLY A 283 -20.91 -1.01 -13.55
CA GLY A 283 -21.99 -0.69 -14.49
C GLY A 283 -22.52 0.74 -14.35
N GLU A 284 -23.81 0.97 -14.62
CA GLU A 284 -24.44 2.28 -14.41
C GLU A 284 -24.80 2.55 -12.94
N TYR A 285 -25.07 3.82 -12.60
CA TYR A 285 -25.60 4.21 -11.29
C TYR A 285 -26.86 3.41 -10.92
N SER A 286 -26.90 2.88 -9.69
CA SER A 286 -27.93 1.95 -9.26
C SER A 286 -28.40 2.24 -7.83
N LEU A 287 -29.63 1.82 -7.52
CA LEU A 287 -30.20 1.85 -6.17
C LEU A 287 -29.98 0.53 -5.41
N SER A 288 -29.45 -0.49 -6.09
CA SER A 288 -29.16 -1.81 -5.53
C SER A 288 -27.79 -2.29 -5.99
N LEU A 289 -27.10 -3.02 -5.13
CA LEU A 289 -25.81 -3.62 -5.44
C LEU A 289 -25.97 -4.93 -6.22
N THR A 290 -25.19 -5.07 -7.28
CA THR A 290 -24.88 -6.34 -7.91
C THR A 290 -23.99 -7.21 -7.02
N GLU A 291 -23.85 -8.50 -7.36
CA GLU A 291 -22.96 -9.42 -6.62
C GLU A 291 -21.50 -8.94 -6.64
N ASP A 292 -21.05 -8.40 -7.77
CA ASP A 292 -19.69 -7.92 -7.95
C ASP A 292 -19.44 -6.62 -7.17
N GLU A 293 -20.41 -5.71 -7.12
CA GLU A 293 -20.34 -4.51 -6.28
C GLU A 293 -20.36 -4.87 -4.78
N GLN A 294 -21.09 -5.91 -4.37
CA GLN A 294 -21.03 -6.42 -2.99
C GLN A 294 -19.65 -6.96 -2.65
N LYS A 295 -18.97 -7.64 -3.58
CA LYS A 295 -17.58 -8.11 -3.36
C LYS A 295 -16.64 -6.93 -3.11
N ILE A 296 -16.80 -5.81 -3.81
CA ILE A 296 -16.02 -4.58 -3.57
C ILE A 296 -16.25 -4.07 -2.15
N VAL A 297 -17.52 -3.92 -1.75
CA VAL A 297 -17.88 -3.43 -0.41
C VAL A 297 -17.37 -4.35 0.69
N TYR A 298 -17.58 -5.67 0.57
CA TYR A 298 -17.11 -6.64 1.56
C TYR A 298 -15.60 -6.68 1.67
N HIS A 299 -14.91 -6.57 0.54
CA HIS A 299 -13.47 -6.44 0.56
C HIS A 299 -13.10 -5.19 1.36
N ILE A 300 -13.63 -4.01 1.03
CA ILE A 300 -13.32 -2.75 1.75
C ILE A 300 -13.66 -2.84 3.25
N MET A 301 -14.79 -3.45 3.62
CA MET A 301 -15.15 -3.62 5.03
C MET A 301 -14.23 -4.60 5.78
N GLY A 302 -13.77 -5.67 5.11
CA GLY A 302 -12.83 -6.62 5.68
C GLY A 302 -11.41 -6.08 5.80
N THR A 303 -11.15 -4.95 5.13
CA THR A 303 -9.80 -4.44 4.93
C THR A 303 -9.56 -3.08 5.58
N CYS A 304 -10.53 -2.18 5.54
CA CYS A 304 -10.38 -0.84 6.07
C CYS A 304 -10.18 -0.87 7.60
N THR A 305 -9.08 -0.30 8.08
CA THR A 305 -8.84 -0.17 9.53
C THR A 305 -9.56 1.04 10.15
N ASP A 306 -10.13 1.92 9.31
CA ASP A 306 -10.95 3.03 9.80
C ASP A 306 -12.34 2.50 10.17
N ASN A 307 -12.54 2.30 11.47
CA ASN A 307 -13.80 1.84 12.03
C ASN A 307 -15.00 2.70 11.61
N ARG A 308 -14.83 3.99 11.28
CA ARG A 308 -15.94 4.86 10.86
C ARG A 308 -16.39 4.53 9.44
N VAL A 309 -15.44 4.29 8.55
CA VAL A 309 -15.73 3.83 7.18
C VAL A 309 -16.45 2.48 7.27
N VAL A 310 -15.91 1.55 8.05
CA VAL A 310 -16.53 0.23 8.25
C VAL A 310 -17.93 0.36 8.85
N SER A 311 -18.11 1.15 9.92
CA SER A 311 -19.42 1.38 10.54
C SER A 311 -20.41 2.06 9.60
N TRP A 312 -19.97 3.01 8.78
CA TRP A 312 -20.83 3.64 7.78
C TRP A 312 -21.30 2.61 6.74
N LEU A 313 -20.38 1.78 6.24
CA LEU A 313 -20.66 0.71 5.28
C LEU A 313 -21.50 -0.46 5.84
N GLN A 314 -21.79 -0.53 7.14
CA GLN A 314 -22.71 -1.55 7.68
C GLN A 314 -24.16 -1.33 7.21
N GLY A 315 -24.54 -0.10 6.83
CA GLY A 315 -25.87 0.19 6.29
C GLY A 315 -25.97 -0.14 4.81
N VAL A 316 -26.91 -1.00 4.41
CA VAL A 316 -27.10 -1.41 2.99
C VAL A 316 -27.24 -0.21 2.05
N THR A 317 -27.96 0.83 2.47
CA THR A 317 -28.10 2.07 1.69
C THR A 317 -26.76 2.78 1.49
N HIS A 318 -25.92 2.86 2.53
CA HIS A 318 -24.59 3.44 2.46
C HIS A 318 -23.64 2.63 1.58
N GLN A 319 -23.82 1.30 1.51
CA GLN A 319 -23.03 0.46 0.60
C GLN A 319 -23.34 0.79 -0.86
N THR A 320 -24.61 1.00 -1.21
CA THR A 320 -25.00 1.47 -2.55
C THR A 320 -24.43 2.87 -2.83
N GLU A 321 -24.57 3.80 -1.87
CA GLU A 321 -24.02 5.15 -1.98
C GLU A 321 -22.50 5.15 -2.16
N PHE A 322 -21.79 4.26 -1.45
CA PHE A 322 -20.35 4.06 -1.58
C PHE A 322 -19.95 3.70 -3.01
N VAL A 323 -20.62 2.71 -3.59
CA VAL A 323 -20.31 2.23 -4.94
C VAL A 323 -20.64 3.29 -5.99
N ASN A 324 -21.75 4.01 -5.82
CA ASN A 324 -22.07 5.15 -6.69
C ASN A 324 -21.03 6.27 -6.56
N LEU A 325 -20.52 6.52 -5.36
CA LEU A 325 -19.45 7.50 -5.13
C LEU A 325 -18.13 7.05 -5.77
N LEU A 326 -17.79 5.76 -5.67
CA LEU A 326 -16.64 5.17 -6.33
C LEU A 326 -16.72 5.33 -7.85
N ARG A 327 -17.87 4.98 -8.43
CA ARG A 327 -18.17 5.20 -9.85
C ARG A 327 -18.03 6.66 -10.24
N PHE A 328 -18.63 7.56 -9.46
CA PHE A 328 -18.55 9.01 -9.68
C PHE A 328 -17.10 9.48 -9.73
N VAL A 329 -16.27 9.12 -8.75
CA VAL A 329 -14.85 9.52 -8.73
C VAL A 329 -14.08 8.93 -9.92
N LEU A 330 -14.36 7.66 -10.28
CA LEU A 330 -13.71 7.00 -11.41
C LEU A 330 -14.09 7.60 -12.76
N GLU A 331 -15.35 7.94 -12.99
CA GLU A 331 -15.79 8.64 -14.21
C GLU A 331 -15.12 10.02 -14.29
N ASN A 332 -15.03 10.71 -13.15
CA ASN A 332 -14.42 12.03 -13.12
C ASN A 332 -12.90 11.95 -13.39
N PHE A 333 -12.21 10.98 -12.79
CA PHE A 333 -10.79 10.76 -13.06
C PHE A 333 -10.55 10.17 -14.45
N GLY A 334 -11.49 9.35 -14.94
CA GLY A 334 -11.50 8.67 -16.24
C GLY A 334 -11.25 9.65 -17.39
N SER A 335 -11.96 10.77 -17.36
CA SER A 335 -11.81 11.86 -18.33
C SER A 335 -10.44 12.56 -18.27
N ILE A 336 -9.72 12.41 -17.15
CA ILE A 336 -8.44 13.07 -16.81
C ILE A 336 -7.27 12.07 -16.84
N THR A 337 -7.55 10.78 -17.04
CA THR A 337 -6.57 9.70 -16.86
C THR A 337 -5.37 9.79 -17.79
N GLU A 338 -5.53 10.36 -18.99
CA GLU A 338 -4.38 10.59 -19.89
C GLU A 338 -3.32 11.47 -19.22
N ASN A 339 -3.74 12.50 -18.48
CA ASN A 339 -2.86 13.41 -17.73
C ASN A 339 -2.42 12.84 -16.37
N LEU A 340 -3.22 11.97 -15.76
CA LEU A 340 -2.83 11.26 -14.54
C LEU A 340 -1.77 10.20 -14.83
N ILE A 341 -1.74 9.59 -16.02
CA ILE A 341 -0.77 8.52 -16.33
C ILE A 341 0.63 9.10 -16.61
N GLU A 342 0.78 10.40 -16.89
CA GLU A 342 2.08 10.97 -17.21
C GLU A 342 3.08 10.81 -16.04
N PRO A 343 4.18 10.04 -16.25
CA PRO A 343 5.20 9.86 -15.24
C PRO A 343 5.99 11.16 -15.06
N GLY A 344 6.04 11.65 -13.82
CA GLY A 344 6.83 12.85 -13.44
C GLY A 344 6.02 14.12 -13.20
N ARG A 345 4.71 14.13 -13.48
CA ARG A 345 3.83 15.21 -13.01
C ARG A 345 3.75 15.15 -11.47
N GLY A 346 3.88 16.30 -10.82
CA GLY A 346 3.93 16.44 -9.36
C GLY A 346 2.63 16.05 -8.67
N ASP A 347 2.46 16.51 -7.43
CA ASP A 347 1.22 16.25 -6.69
C ASP A 347 0.01 16.84 -7.40
N ILE A 348 -1.09 16.10 -7.38
CA ILE A 348 -2.33 16.56 -8.03
C ILE A 348 -3.10 17.42 -7.04
N HIS A 349 -3.65 18.53 -7.51
CA HIS A 349 -4.59 19.32 -6.73
C HIS A 349 -6.01 19.01 -7.18
N ILE A 350 -6.82 18.44 -6.30
CA ILE A 350 -8.23 18.12 -6.57
C ILE A 350 -9.09 19.13 -5.87
N VAL A 351 -9.93 19.88 -6.60
CA VAL A 351 -10.89 20.82 -6.04
C VAL A 351 -12.28 20.21 -6.10
N ILE A 352 -12.84 19.88 -4.94
CA ILE A 352 -14.23 19.45 -4.82
C ILE A 352 -15.11 20.69 -4.74
N VAL A 353 -16.08 20.78 -5.65
CA VAL A 353 -17.10 21.85 -5.65
C VAL A 353 -18.45 21.22 -5.35
N ALA A 354 -19.08 21.63 -4.26
CA ALA A 354 -20.36 21.05 -3.83
C ALA A 354 -21.16 22.04 -2.99
N HIS A 355 -22.44 21.73 -2.78
CA HIS A 355 -23.13 22.23 -1.59
C HIS A 355 -22.52 21.58 -0.37
N GLY A 356 -22.40 22.34 0.71
CA GLY A 356 -21.87 21.83 1.96
C GLY A 356 -22.68 22.35 3.14
N SER A 357 -22.61 21.60 4.23
CA SER A 357 -23.07 22.05 5.53
C SER A 357 -22.29 21.36 6.64
N ILE A 358 -22.34 21.93 7.83
CA ILE A 358 -21.78 21.32 9.03
C ILE A 358 -22.88 20.70 9.90
N VAL A 359 -22.51 19.66 10.64
CA VAL A 359 -23.39 18.97 11.60
C VAL A 359 -22.81 18.96 13.00
N ASP A 360 -23.69 18.79 14.00
CA ASP A 360 -23.36 18.73 15.43
C ASP A 360 -22.71 17.40 15.83
N GLN A 361 -21.60 17.08 15.16
CA GLN A 361 -20.75 15.94 15.43
C GLN A 361 -19.31 16.35 15.19
N PHE A 362 -18.48 16.33 16.23
CA PHE A 362 -17.06 16.64 16.08
C PHE A 362 -16.23 15.41 15.70
N MET A 363 -15.22 15.61 14.88
CA MET A 363 -14.26 14.58 14.46
C MET A 363 -12.84 15.16 14.39
N PRO A 364 -11.81 14.39 14.75
CA PRO A 364 -10.42 14.75 14.46
C PRO A 364 -10.19 15.15 13.00
N ALA A 365 -9.47 16.25 12.75
CA ALA A 365 -9.13 16.73 11.41
C ALA A 365 -8.43 15.65 10.55
N GLY A 366 -7.63 14.79 11.20
CA GLY A 366 -6.93 13.67 10.58
C GLY A 366 -7.81 12.71 9.77
N PHE A 367 -9.13 12.65 10.01
CA PHE A 367 -10.03 11.83 9.18
C PHE A 367 -10.23 12.35 7.76
N LEU A 368 -9.90 13.61 7.50
CA LEU A 368 -9.87 14.16 6.14
C LEU A 368 -8.50 13.94 5.47
N VAL A 369 -7.61 13.17 6.07
CA VAL A 369 -6.34 12.71 5.48
C VAL A 369 -6.15 11.21 5.75
N PRO A 370 -7.07 10.35 5.29
CA PRO A 370 -7.21 8.97 5.73
C PRO A 370 -5.99 8.09 5.43
N THR A 371 -5.15 8.51 4.49
CA THR A 371 -3.96 7.80 4.03
C THR A 371 -2.85 8.78 3.64
N ASP A 372 -1.65 8.27 3.41
CA ASP A 372 -0.50 9.03 2.91
C ASP A 372 -0.68 9.53 1.46
N ASN A 373 -1.63 8.96 0.72
CA ASN A 373 -1.95 9.38 -0.64
C ASN A 373 -2.81 10.64 -0.75
N ILE A 374 -3.40 11.07 0.36
CA ILE A 374 -3.93 12.43 0.54
C ILE A 374 -2.89 13.24 1.32
N LYS A 375 -2.13 14.09 0.62
CA LYS A 375 -1.12 14.95 1.25
C LYS A 375 -1.75 15.93 2.22
N ASP A 376 -2.88 16.50 1.85
CA ASP A 376 -3.65 17.33 2.76
C ASP A 376 -5.09 17.46 2.24
N THR A 377 -5.99 17.85 3.12
CA THR A 377 -7.29 18.39 2.76
C THR A 377 -7.35 19.82 3.27
N ILE A 378 -7.62 20.78 2.37
CA ILE A 378 -7.61 22.20 2.67
C ILE A 378 -9.03 22.74 2.71
N LEU A 379 -9.41 23.33 3.84
CA LEU A 379 -10.71 23.97 4.06
C LEU A 379 -10.57 25.49 4.10
N TYR A 380 -11.26 26.21 3.23
CA TYR A 380 -11.06 27.65 3.10
C TYR A 380 -12.02 28.49 3.94
N SER A 381 -13.24 27.96 4.16
CA SER A 381 -14.29 28.60 4.93
C SER A 381 -14.20 28.21 6.40
N PRO A 382 -14.31 29.17 7.34
CA PRO A 382 -14.52 28.86 8.76
C PRO A 382 -15.84 28.10 8.99
N TRP A 383 -16.04 27.60 10.21
CA TRP A 383 -17.30 26.95 10.59
C TRP A 383 -18.42 27.97 10.70
N ASN A 384 -19.60 27.61 10.19
CA ASN A 384 -20.78 28.46 10.14
C ASN A 384 -20.61 29.67 9.19
N CYS A 385 -19.90 29.45 8.08
CA CYS A 385 -19.61 30.45 7.06
C CYS A 385 -19.95 29.93 5.67
N SER A 386 -20.78 30.68 4.94
CA SER A 386 -21.02 30.45 3.51
C SER A 386 -19.89 31.06 2.68
N ILE A 387 -19.65 30.56 1.48
CA ILE A 387 -18.72 31.17 0.51
C ILE A 387 -19.52 31.75 -0.66
N ASP A 388 -19.04 32.83 -1.26
CA ASP A 388 -19.59 33.32 -2.52
C ASP A 388 -18.85 32.74 -3.74
N SER A 389 -19.32 33.07 -4.93
CA SER A 389 -18.69 32.60 -6.18
C SER A 389 -17.28 33.12 -6.41
N SER A 390 -16.93 34.30 -5.88
CA SER A 390 -15.57 34.84 -5.94
C SER A 390 -14.63 33.97 -5.11
N ALA A 391 -14.99 33.65 -3.87
CA ALA A 391 -14.22 32.76 -3.01
C ALA A 391 -14.11 31.36 -3.64
N ALA A 392 -15.23 30.79 -4.10
CA ALA A 392 -15.22 29.48 -4.74
C ALA A 392 -14.33 29.43 -5.99
N PHE A 393 -14.33 30.49 -6.82
CA PHE A 393 -13.49 30.56 -8.01
C PHE A 393 -12.01 30.74 -7.65
N GLY A 394 -11.70 31.58 -6.66
CA GLY A 394 -10.34 31.71 -6.13
C GLY A 394 -9.79 30.38 -5.59
N ILE A 395 -10.61 29.56 -4.93
CA ILE A 395 -10.26 28.20 -4.51
C ILE A 395 -10.01 27.30 -5.72
N ALA A 396 -10.91 27.31 -6.70
CA ALA A 396 -10.82 26.49 -7.90
C ALA A 396 -9.54 26.76 -8.72
N GLN A 397 -9.15 28.03 -8.85
CA GLN A 397 -7.91 28.42 -9.53
C GLN A 397 -6.67 28.28 -8.63
N GLY A 398 -6.82 28.19 -7.31
CA GLY A 398 -5.68 28.24 -6.38
C GLY A 398 -5.10 29.63 -6.16
N ASN A 399 -5.83 30.67 -6.53
CA ASN A 399 -5.42 32.07 -6.38
C ASN A 399 -5.85 32.67 -5.03
N ILE A 400 -6.55 31.91 -4.20
CA ILE A 400 -6.96 32.35 -2.88
C ILE A 400 -5.77 32.38 -1.90
N ASP A 401 -5.34 33.59 -1.55
CA ASP A 401 -4.50 33.81 -0.37
C ASP A 401 -5.41 33.92 0.86
N LEU A 402 -5.06 33.20 1.93
CA LEU A 402 -5.80 33.22 3.19
C LEU A 402 -5.87 34.62 3.82
N THR A 403 -4.92 35.50 3.49
CA THR A 403 -4.88 36.90 3.95
C THR A 403 -5.80 37.83 3.15
N ASN A 404 -6.20 37.43 1.94
CA ASN A 404 -7.05 38.23 1.05
C ASN A 404 -8.55 37.94 1.22
N ARG A 405 -8.91 37.09 2.18
CA ARG A 405 -10.30 36.76 2.49
C ARG A 405 -10.98 37.91 3.20
N GLN A 406 -12.17 38.22 2.77
CA GLN A 406 -13.03 39.21 3.40
C GLN A 406 -14.27 38.51 3.93
N PHE A 407 -14.70 38.89 5.13
CA PHE A 407 -15.88 38.34 5.78
C PHE A 407 -16.91 39.45 5.94
N TYR A 408 -18.16 39.12 5.63
CA TYR A 408 -19.27 40.05 5.77
C TYR A 408 -20.52 39.33 6.26
N ASN A 409 -21.41 40.07 6.90
CA ASN A 409 -22.74 39.61 7.25
C ASN A 409 -23.77 40.35 6.39
N LEU A 410 -24.74 39.62 5.84
CA LEU A 410 -25.88 40.20 5.15
C LEU A 410 -26.94 40.55 6.18
N ASN A 411 -27.10 41.84 6.47
CA ASN A 411 -28.23 42.28 7.29
C ASN A 411 -29.51 42.26 6.41
N PRO A 412 -30.45 41.34 6.66
CA PRO A 412 -31.65 41.21 5.81
C PRO A 412 -32.58 42.42 5.92
N GLU A 413 -32.53 43.19 7.02
CA GLU A 413 -33.39 44.37 7.21
C GLU A 413 -32.84 45.62 6.52
N ALA A 414 -31.51 45.75 6.44
CA ALA A 414 -30.85 46.96 5.94
C ALA A 414 -30.38 46.85 4.48
N ASN A 415 -30.40 45.63 3.90
CA ASN A 415 -29.78 45.30 2.62
C ASN A 415 -28.34 45.84 2.47
N ASN A 416 -27.63 45.93 3.60
CA ASN A 416 -26.27 46.45 3.67
C ASN A 416 -25.33 45.35 4.14
N MET A 417 -24.17 45.25 3.48
CA MET A 417 -23.09 44.36 3.89
C MET A 417 -22.29 45.00 5.01
N VAL A 418 -22.17 44.31 6.14
CA VAL A 418 -21.30 44.72 7.24
C VAL A 418 -20.07 43.83 7.22
N TYR A 419 -18.94 44.40 6.80
CA TYR A 419 -17.64 43.72 6.83
C TYR A 419 -17.10 43.66 8.25
N TYR A 420 -16.47 42.55 8.58
CA TYR A 420 -15.82 42.38 9.86
C TYR A 420 -14.63 41.43 9.74
N GLU A 421 -13.71 41.52 10.69
CA GLU A 421 -12.58 40.59 10.78
C GLU A 421 -12.97 39.46 11.73
N PRO A 422 -12.95 38.18 11.31
CA PRO A 422 -13.22 37.07 12.22
C PRO A 422 -12.16 37.06 13.32
N ASN A 423 -12.45 36.35 14.42
CA ASN A 423 -11.42 36.09 15.43
C ASN A 423 -10.16 35.53 14.74
N PRO A 424 -8.96 35.97 15.17
CA PRO A 424 -7.72 35.53 14.53
C PRO A 424 -7.68 34.02 14.51
N LEU A 425 -7.68 33.47 13.29
CA LEU A 425 -7.69 32.04 13.07
C LEU A 425 -6.27 31.50 13.39
N PRO A 426 -6.15 30.32 14.03
CA PRO A 426 -4.84 29.74 14.30
C PRO A 426 -3.99 29.57 13.04
N ASP A 427 -2.68 29.53 13.20
CA ASP A 427 -1.79 29.18 12.08
C ASP A 427 -2.14 27.78 11.55
N ARG A 428 -2.19 27.64 10.22
CA ARG A 428 -2.49 26.38 9.51
C ARG A 428 -3.82 25.74 9.86
N TRP A 429 -4.77 26.49 10.43
CA TRP A 429 -6.09 26.00 10.82
C TRP A 429 -6.84 25.27 9.68
N ASN A 430 -6.57 25.66 8.44
CA ASN A 430 -7.19 25.16 7.22
C ASN A 430 -6.59 23.84 6.70
N SER A 431 -5.42 23.43 7.20
CA SER A 431 -4.75 22.18 6.85
C SER A 431 -5.23 21.06 7.75
N MET A 432 -5.90 20.06 7.18
CA MET A 432 -6.42 18.94 7.97
C MET A 432 -5.31 17.97 8.41
N ARG A 433 -4.16 17.97 7.73
CA ARG A 433 -2.97 17.23 8.17
C ARG A 433 -2.27 17.90 9.35
N GLU A 434 -2.15 19.22 9.35
CA GLU A 434 -1.40 19.96 10.37
C GLU A 434 -2.26 20.31 11.59
N SER A 435 -3.60 20.27 11.45
CA SER A 435 -4.52 20.57 12.54
C SER A 435 -4.58 19.44 13.57
N LEU A 436 -4.37 19.80 14.84
CA LEU A 436 -4.55 18.92 15.99
C LEU A 436 -5.96 19.03 16.61
N HIS A 437 -6.84 19.84 16.00
CA HIS A 437 -8.15 20.13 16.55
C HIS A 437 -9.21 19.16 16.01
N ASN A 438 -10.27 18.99 16.79
CA ASN A 438 -11.51 18.44 16.25
C ASN A 438 -12.18 19.50 15.38
N ILE A 439 -12.78 19.03 14.29
CA ILE A 439 -13.56 19.82 13.34
C ILE A 439 -15.00 19.29 13.34
N PRO A 440 -15.98 20.10 12.91
CA PRO A 440 -17.31 19.58 12.71
C PRO A 440 -17.36 18.56 11.57
N GLY A 441 -18.34 17.66 11.65
CA GLY A 441 -18.71 16.79 10.55
C GLY A 441 -19.19 17.66 9.39
N ILE A 442 -18.66 17.39 8.21
CA ILE A 442 -19.02 18.11 6.98
C ILE A 442 -19.83 17.16 6.12
N LEU A 443 -21.02 17.60 5.73
CA LEU A 443 -21.87 16.91 4.79
C LEU A 443 -21.86 17.65 3.46
N LEU A 444 -21.75 16.89 2.36
CA LEU A 444 -21.79 17.41 1.00
C LEU A 444 -23.10 16.99 0.34
N SER A 445 -23.81 17.94 -0.23
CA SER A 445 -24.99 17.67 -1.05
C SER A 445 -24.64 17.88 -2.52
N PRO A 446 -25.19 17.05 -3.42
CA PRO A 446 -24.85 17.16 -4.82
C PRO A 446 -25.59 18.32 -5.49
N VAL A 447 -25.01 18.87 -6.55
CA VAL A 447 -25.68 19.83 -7.44
C VAL A 447 -26.67 19.05 -8.30
N THR A 448 -27.96 19.40 -8.24
CA THR A 448 -29.03 18.62 -8.90
C THR A 448 -29.47 19.23 -10.24
N PRO A 449 -30.08 18.47 -11.16
CA PRO A 449 -30.51 18.99 -12.47
C PRO A 449 -31.52 20.14 -12.42
N GLU A 450 -32.22 20.32 -11.30
CA GLU A 450 -33.12 21.45 -11.06
C GLU A 450 -32.36 22.77 -10.86
N GLU A 451 -31.08 22.70 -10.49
CA GLU A 451 -30.23 23.86 -10.29
C GLU A 451 -29.60 24.34 -11.60
N ARG A 452 -29.63 25.65 -11.82
CA ARG A 452 -28.98 26.24 -13.00
C ARG A 452 -27.46 25.99 -13.05
N ALA A 453 -26.82 25.81 -11.89
CA ALA A 453 -25.40 25.47 -11.78
C ALA A 453 -25.08 24.14 -12.48
N TRP A 454 -26.00 23.17 -12.40
CA TRP A 454 -25.84 21.84 -12.99
C TRP A 454 -25.61 21.90 -14.49
N ALA A 455 -26.42 22.68 -15.21
CA ALA A 455 -26.30 22.80 -16.67
C ALA A 455 -24.94 23.38 -17.07
N PHE A 456 -24.41 24.33 -16.30
CA PHE A 456 -23.08 24.90 -16.55
C PHE A 456 -21.96 23.90 -16.27
N PHE A 457 -22.03 23.16 -15.16
CA PHE A 457 -21.04 22.12 -14.86
C PHE A 457 -21.08 20.98 -15.88
N HIS A 458 -22.27 20.57 -16.32
CA HIS A 458 -22.43 19.55 -17.35
C HIS A 458 -21.81 19.99 -18.68
N GLN A 459 -21.96 21.27 -19.04
CA GLN A 459 -21.31 21.82 -20.23
C GLN A 459 -19.78 21.82 -20.10
N LEU A 460 -19.25 22.36 -18.99
CA LEU A 460 -17.80 22.38 -18.70
C LEU A 460 -17.18 20.98 -18.73
N TRP A 461 -17.93 19.99 -18.22
CA TRP A 461 -17.53 18.58 -18.20
C TRP A 461 -17.39 18.03 -19.61
N THR A 462 -18.43 18.23 -20.42
CA THR A 462 -18.48 17.81 -21.83
C THR A 462 -17.34 18.45 -22.64
N ASP A 463 -17.03 19.71 -22.36
CA ASP A 463 -15.99 20.48 -23.05
C ASP A 463 -14.57 20.21 -22.50
N ARG A 464 -14.41 19.25 -21.57
CA ARG A 464 -13.15 18.94 -20.86
C ARG A 464 -12.43 20.17 -20.29
N SER A 465 -13.19 21.20 -19.91
CA SER A 465 -12.66 22.49 -19.44
C SER A 465 -12.54 22.58 -17.91
N MET A 466 -12.41 21.42 -17.25
CA MET A 466 -12.34 21.27 -15.78
C MET A 466 -10.90 21.22 -15.24
N GLU A 467 -9.91 21.27 -16.13
CA GLU A 467 -8.51 21.44 -15.76
C GLU A 467 -8.12 22.90 -15.86
N ILE A 468 -7.66 23.47 -14.74
CA ILE A 468 -7.10 24.82 -14.71
C ILE A 468 -5.70 24.71 -14.15
N GLU A 469 -4.71 25.00 -14.99
CA GLU A 469 -3.28 24.87 -14.68
C GLU A 469 -2.93 23.42 -14.27
N ASP A 470 -2.72 23.18 -12.97
CA ASP A 470 -2.39 21.88 -12.39
C ASP A 470 -3.49 21.38 -11.42
N ARG A 471 -4.70 21.95 -11.51
CA ARG A 471 -5.84 21.61 -10.66
C ARG A 471 -6.94 20.91 -11.45
N ILE A 472 -7.50 19.89 -10.83
CA ILE A 472 -8.64 19.12 -11.31
C ILE A 472 -9.88 19.57 -10.54
N ILE A 473 -10.86 20.14 -11.22
CA ILE A 473 -12.12 20.57 -10.60
C ILE A 473 -13.17 19.46 -10.75
N ILE A 474 -13.70 18.98 -9.64
CA ILE A 474 -14.71 17.92 -9.57
C ILE A 474 -15.97 18.48 -8.91
N PRO A 475 -16.96 18.92 -9.71
CA PRO A 475 -18.25 19.27 -9.16
C PRO A 475 -18.98 18.01 -8.73
N TYR A 476 -19.39 17.93 -7.46
CA TYR A 476 -20.26 16.87 -6.95
C TYR A 476 -21.66 17.08 -7.50
N HIS A 477 -21.85 16.74 -8.77
CA HIS A 477 -23.11 16.90 -9.49
C HIS A 477 -23.74 15.55 -9.74
N VAL A 478 -25.07 15.55 -9.77
CA VAL A 478 -25.87 14.36 -10.03
C VAL A 478 -25.88 14.05 -11.53
N PRO A 479 -25.45 12.87 -11.99
CA PRO A 479 -25.65 12.46 -13.38
C PRO A 479 -27.14 12.42 -13.72
N GLN A 480 -27.53 12.78 -14.95
CA GLN A 480 -28.94 12.95 -15.31
C GLN A 480 -29.79 11.68 -15.12
N ASN A 481 -29.17 10.49 -15.26
CA ASN A 481 -29.79 9.19 -15.01
C ASN A 481 -29.69 8.72 -13.53
N GLY A 482 -29.02 9.47 -12.66
CA GLY A 482 -28.65 9.07 -11.30
C GLY A 482 -29.31 9.85 -10.17
N VAL A 483 -30.35 10.64 -10.42
CA VAL A 483 -30.92 11.57 -9.40
C VAL A 483 -31.28 10.92 -8.07
N ASN A 484 -31.83 9.72 -8.09
CA ASN A 484 -32.22 9.02 -6.86
C ASN A 484 -31.04 8.31 -6.17
N ALA A 485 -29.91 8.18 -6.87
CA ALA A 485 -28.73 7.42 -6.44
C ALA A 485 -27.71 8.28 -5.67
N PHE A 486 -27.83 9.60 -5.78
CA PHE A 486 -26.97 10.56 -5.09
C PHE A 486 -27.73 11.24 -3.97
N ARG A 487 -27.10 11.29 -2.80
CA ARG A 487 -27.65 11.90 -1.58
C ARG A 487 -26.57 12.74 -0.92
N GLN A 488 -26.94 13.36 0.19
CA GLN A 488 -25.96 13.99 1.04
C GLN A 488 -24.99 12.94 1.61
N ILE A 489 -23.69 13.17 1.47
CA ILE A 489 -22.64 12.25 1.93
C ILE A 489 -21.68 12.95 2.90
N PRO A 490 -21.07 12.23 3.85
CA PRO A 490 -19.99 12.80 4.64
C PRO A 490 -18.75 13.09 3.78
N LEU A 491 -18.12 14.25 3.97
CA LEU A 491 -16.89 14.62 3.25
C LEU A 491 -15.79 13.56 3.43
N TYR A 492 -15.63 13.01 4.63
CA TYR A 492 -14.60 11.99 4.89
C TYR A 492 -14.79 10.74 4.02
N MET A 493 -16.03 10.38 3.65
CA MET A 493 -16.30 9.26 2.74
C MET A 493 -15.87 9.59 1.31
N LEU A 494 -16.12 10.80 0.83
CA LEU A 494 -15.64 11.24 -0.49
C LEU A 494 -14.10 11.27 -0.52
N ILE A 495 -13.46 11.82 0.49
CA ILE A 495 -11.99 11.81 0.61
C ILE A 495 -11.45 10.38 0.66
N PHE A 496 -12.11 9.47 1.38
CA PHE A 496 -11.74 8.06 1.42
C PHE A 496 -11.84 7.41 0.04
N VAL A 497 -12.91 7.64 -0.72
CA VAL A 497 -13.06 7.12 -2.09
C VAL A 497 -11.99 7.69 -3.02
N ILE A 498 -11.73 9.00 -2.95
CA ILE A 498 -10.66 9.65 -3.73
C ILE A 498 -9.31 9.02 -3.39
N SER A 499 -9.03 8.85 -2.09
CA SER A 499 -7.83 8.17 -1.62
C SER A 499 -7.74 6.75 -2.19
N PHE A 500 -8.81 5.97 -2.09
CA PHE A 500 -8.86 4.61 -2.60
C PHE A 500 -8.52 4.58 -4.11
N VAL A 501 -9.18 5.42 -4.92
CA VAL A 501 -8.93 5.52 -6.36
C VAL A 501 -7.50 5.95 -6.66
N LEU A 502 -6.99 7.02 -6.04
CA LEU A 502 -5.61 7.50 -6.21
C LEU A 502 -4.58 6.40 -5.92
N LYS A 503 -4.85 5.51 -4.95
CA LYS A 503 -3.97 4.38 -4.63
C LYS A 503 -3.85 3.39 -5.79
N PHE A 504 -4.94 3.10 -6.51
CA PHE A 504 -4.88 2.25 -7.72
C PHE A 504 -4.04 2.87 -8.83
N TYR A 505 -4.02 4.20 -8.90
CA TYR A 505 -3.23 4.95 -9.89
C TYR A 505 -1.82 5.32 -9.39
N GLY A 506 -1.48 4.98 -8.14
CA GLY A 506 -0.16 5.30 -7.59
C GLY A 506 0.08 6.80 -7.42
N LYS A 507 -0.98 7.57 -7.16
CA LYS A 507 -0.95 9.04 -7.14
C LYS A 507 -1.08 9.64 -5.76
N THR A 508 -0.74 10.92 -5.70
CA THR A 508 -0.76 11.76 -4.52
C THR A 508 -1.69 12.93 -4.83
N ALA A 509 -2.46 13.39 -3.85
CA ALA A 509 -3.23 14.61 -4.05
C ALA A 509 -3.32 15.48 -2.81
N THR A 510 -3.42 16.78 -3.01
CA THR A 510 -4.00 17.71 -2.05
C THR A 510 -5.43 17.98 -2.47
N VAL A 511 -6.38 17.73 -1.57
CA VAL A 511 -7.80 18.00 -1.82
C VAL A 511 -8.16 19.38 -1.29
N HIS A 512 -8.89 20.14 -2.06
CA HIS A 512 -9.39 21.47 -1.74
C HIS A 512 -10.90 21.42 -1.73
N LEU A 513 -11.53 21.98 -0.70
CA LEU A 513 -12.99 22.06 -0.64
C LEU A 513 -13.47 23.48 -0.96
N ALA A 514 -14.29 23.61 -2.01
CA ALA A 514 -15.10 24.77 -2.28
C ALA A 514 -16.57 24.41 -2.00
N ALA A 515 -17.01 24.68 -0.78
CA ALA A 515 -18.38 24.48 -0.33
C ALA A 515 -18.73 25.49 0.78
N CYS A 516 -20.02 25.80 0.93
CA CYS A 516 -20.51 26.46 2.13
C CYS A 516 -20.34 25.53 3.34
N LEU A 517 -20.04 26.10 4.50
CA LEU A 517 -19.93 25.37 5.78
C LEU A 517 -20.87 26.00 6.82
N ASP A 518 -22.05 26.39 6.39
CA ASP A 518 -23.12 26.90 7.24
C ASP A 518 -23.83 25.77 7.99
N HIS A 519 -24.42 26.11 9.13
CA HIS A 519 -25.24 25.18 9.90
C HIS A 519 -26.58 24.96 9.22
N ALA A 520 -26.82 23.77 8.68
CA ALA A 520 -28.09 23.44 8.04
C ALA A 520 -29.21 23.07 9.04
N GLY A 521 -28.96 23.18 10.35
CA GLY A 521 -29.77 22.51 11.39
C GLY A 521 -30.64 23.42 12.26
N SER A 522 -31.81 22.89 12.62
CA SER A 522 -32.48 23.14 13.91
C SER A 522 -32.26 21.89 14.78
N PRO A 523 -31.89 21.99 16.06
CA PRO A 523 -31.86 23.20 16.90
C PRO A 523 -30.64 24.12 16.64
N PRO A 524 -30.66 25.34 17.22
CA PRO A 524 -29.49 26.22 17.25
C PRO A 524 -28.27 25.47 17.81
N MET A 525 -27.09 25.81 17.29
CA MET A 525 -25.83 25.27 17.81
C MET A 525 -25.70 25.48 19.31
N SER A 526 -25.16 24.48 20.00
CA SER A 526 -24.85 24.57 21.43
C SER A 526 -23.78 25.64 21.69
N ASP A 527 -23.70 26.14 22.92
CA ASP A 527 -22.67 27.13 23.30
C ASP A 527 -21.24 26.60 23.13
N GLU A 528 -21.05 25.28 23.08
CA GLU A 528 -19.75 24.64 22.83
C GLU A 528 -19.16 25.04 21.47
N TRP A 529 -20.00 25.26 20.46
CA TRP A 529 -19.55 25.70 19.13
C TRP A 529 -18.84 27.04 19.15
N ARG A 530 -19.22 27.94 20.05
CA ARG A 530 -18.56 29.24 20.20
C ARG A 530 -17.12 29.14 20.68
N THR A 531 -16.73 27.98 21.21
CA THR A 531 -15.37 27.70 21.65
C THR A 531 -14.51 27.06 20.56
N GLN A 532 -15.09 26.70 19.41
CA GLN A 532 -14.35 26.14 18.28
C GLN A 532 -13.45 27.19 17.63
N TYR A 533 -12.23 26.77 17.28
CA TYR A 533 -11.13 27.67 16.89
C TYR A 533 -11.37 28.46 15.60
N ALA A 534 -12.31 28.03 14.76
CA ALA A 534 -12.64 28.67 13.49
C ALA A 534 -14.15 28.94 13.36
N PHE A 535 -14.86 29.16 14.47
CA PHE A 535 -16.29 29.45 14.44
C PHE A 535 -16.60 30.91 14.08
N THR A 536 -17.59 31.13 13.20
CA THR A 536 -18.13 32.45 12.85
C THR A 536 -19.58 32.63 13.28
N SER A 537 -20.03 33.89 13.36
CA SER A 537 -21.43 34.22 13.68
C SER A 537 -22.38 33.78 12.56
N ASP A 538 -23.66 33.60 12.88
CA ASP A 538 -24.68 33.24 11.90
C ASP A 538 -24.78 34.29 10.78
N GLY A 539 -25.02 33.83 9.54
CA GLY A 539 -25.15 34.70 8.37
C GLY A 539 -23.82 35.23 7.83
N THR A 540 -22.70 34.65 8.24
CA THR A 540 -21.39 35.03 7.74
C THR A 540 -21.14 34.49 6.34
N HIS A 541 -20.64 35.37 5.48
CA HIS A 541 -20.17 35.04 4.14
C HIS A 541 -18.68 35.37 4.00
N MET A 542 -17.97 34.52 3.27
CA MET A 542 -16.58 34.72 2.85
C MET A 542 -16.52 35.03 1.36
N THR A 543 -15.78 36.07 1.02
CA THR A 543 -15.47 36.50 -0.35
C THR A 543 -13.98 36.78 -0.49
N VAL A 544 -13.53 37.00 -1.73
CA VAL A 544 -12.16 37.42 -2.05
C VAL A 544 -12.21 38.49 -3.14
N ASN A 545 -11.29 39.44 -3.07
CA ASN A 545 -11.12 40.40 -4.15
C ASN A 545 -10.39 39.73 -5.32
N MET A 546 -11.09 39.50 -6.43
CA MET A 546 -10.52 38.84 -7.60
C MET A 546 -10.08 39.83 -8.67
N ASP A 547 -9.00 39.49 -9.38
CA ASP A 547 -8.64 40.15 -10.63
C ASP A 547 -9.39 39.49 -11.79
N ASP A 548 -10.40 40.18 -12.32
CA ASP A 548 -11.27 39.67 -13.38
C ASP A 548 -10.54 39.31 -14.70
N ARG A 549 -9.28 39.74 -14.86
CA ARG A 549 -8.55 39.62 -16.14
C ARG A 549 -8.24 38.18 -16.59
N ASN A 550 -8.21 37.22 -15.67
CA ASN A 550 -7.87 35.80 -15.96
C ASN A 550 -9.01 34.83 -15.62
N MET A 551 -10.25 35.33 -15.57
CA MET A 551 -11.40 34.53 -15.16
C MET A 551 -11.90 33.64 -16.31
N ASN A 552 -11.98 32.32 -16.12
CA ASN A 552 -12.76 31.45 -16.98
C ASN A 552 -14.26 31.80 -16.79
N PRO A 553 -14.91 32.42 -17.79
CA PRO A 553 -16.24 32.98 -17.61
C PRO A 553 -17.31 31.90 -17.45
N MET A 554 -17.09 30.69 -17.99
CA MET A 554 -18.05 29.60 -17.90
C MET A 554 -18.00 28.96 -16.51
N LEU A 555 -16.80 28.71 -15.98
CA LEU A 555 -16.63 28.23 -14.60
C LEU A 555 -17.17 29.24 -13.58
N PHE A 556 -16.84 30.52 -13.74
CA PHE A 556 -17.35 31.53 -12.82
C PHE A 556 -18.88 31.63 -12.86
N ARG A 557 -19.52 31.50 -14.04
CA ARG A 557 -20.99 31.43 -14.14
C ARG A 557 -21.57 30.21 -13.42
N ALA A 558 -20.91 29.05 -13.52
CA ALA A 558 -21.33 27.85 -12.81
C ALA A 558 -21.31 28.06 -11.29
N LEU A 559 -20.18 28.57 -10.77
CA LEU A 559 -19.99 28.86 -9.35
C LEU A 559 -20.92 29.97 -8.85
N ARG A 560 -21.12 31.01 -9.65
CA ARG A 560 -22.11 32.07 -9.39
C ARG A 560 -23.51 31.51 -9.25
N SER A 561 -23.90 30.60 -10.13
CA SER A 561 -25.21 29.98 -10.03
C SER A 561 -25.36 29.05 -8.83
N LEU A 562 -24.24 28.56 -8.25
CA LEU A 562 -24.24 27.63 -7.13
C LEU A 562 -24.20 28.36 -5.78
N PHE A 563 -23.32 29.36 -5.65
CA PHE A 563 -22.98 30.00 -4.37
C PHE A 563 -23.63 31.36 -4.16
N ASP A 564 -23.92 32.11 -5.22
CA ASP A 564 -24.59 33.39 -5.07
C ASP A 564 -26.09 33.13 -4.98
N ARG A 565 -26.73 33.64 -3.90
CA ARG A 565 -28.18 33.60 -3.79
C ARG A 565 -28.78 34.27 -5.03
N GLN A 566 -29.56 33.52 -5.79
CA GLN A 566 -30.45 34.13 -6.77
C GLN A 566 -31.50 34.88 -5.96
N GLU A 567 -31.47 36.22 -6.00
CA GLU A 567 -32.64 36.99 -5.60
C GLU A 567 -33.83 36.45 -6.41
N PRO A 568 -34.93 36.07 -5.75
CA PRO A 568 -36.07 35.42 -6.39
C PRO A 568 -36.73 36.24 -7.50
#